data_AF-A0A3Q8FKT5-F1
#
_entry.id   AF-A0A3Q8FKT5-F1
#
_cell.length_a   1.000
_cell.length_b   1.000
_cell.length_c   1.000
_cell.angle_alpha   90.00
_cell.angle_beta   90.00
_cell.angle_gamma   90.00
#
_symmetry.space_group_name_H-M   'P 1'
#
loop_
_entity.id
_entity.type
_entity.pdbx_description
1 polymer ?
#
loop_
_entity_poly.entity_id
_entity_poly.type
_entity_poly.pdbx_seq_one_letter_code
_entity_poly.pdbx_strand_id
1 'polypeptide(L)'
;MKLQTASVMVLIAASGAASAQPSDIARDHASILAMQGEYTVDFAFDETVLLKPGYERAPAMRSAGNEVVIVVEDSPRRVVLQHLLVDAKSGHVTKHWRQDWVYEAPNRFEFSADQTWQVRTIAAATNKGAWTQCVYEVSDAPRYCGTGTWTYDNNVPTWTSDISWRPLPRREYTKRSDYNALAVVNRHTLTPNGWTHEQFNTKVQRNADSSQVEIAREFGFNDYIKTTEVDFSPARDYWKATAGYWAKVRQRWDGFLTQAPGVHLKTKLDGMAMIIPLFTQADDIQSGKKVKDSQIDAVFAEFVEKAR
;
A
#
# COMPACT_ATOMS: atom_id res chain seq x y z
N MET A 1 -61.08 -49.22 8.77
CA MET A 1 -59.78 -48.75 9.28
C MET A 1 -59.00 -48.17 8.11
N LYS A 2 -58.87 -46.84 8.03
CA LYS A 2 -58.18 -46.14 6.93
C LYS A 2 -56.69 -46.04 7.28
N LEU A 3 -55.80 -46.57 6.44
CA LEU A 3 -54.36 -46.36 6.55
C LEU A 3 -53.97 -45.22 5.61
N GLN A 4 -53.58 -44.10 6.20
CA GLN A 4 -53.05 -42.94 5.48
C GLN A 4 -51.56 -43.16 5.17
N THR A 5 -51.24 -43.01 3.90
CA THR A 5 -49.90 -42.87 3.31
C THR A 5 -49.17 -41.64 3.85
N ALA A 6 -47.94 -41.81 4.33
CA ALA A 6 -47.02 -40.72 4.61
C ALA A 6 -45.94 -40.69 3.52
N SER A 7 -46.02 -39.70 2.63
CA SER A 7 -44.98 -39.40 1.64
C SER A 7 -43.83 -38.64 2.31
N VAL A 8 -42.64 -39.22 2.27
CA VAL A 8 -41.40 -38.55 2.71
C VAL A 8 -40.94 -37.63 1.58
N MET A 9 -41.02 -36.32 1.80
CA MET A 9 -40.51 -35.30 0.87
C MET A 9 -39.05 -35.03 1.22
N VAL A 10 -38.12 -35.50 0.38
CA VAL A 10 -36.69 -35.24 0.51
C VAL A 10 -36.42 -33.80 0.06
N LEU A 11 -36.07 -32.91 1.00
CA LEU A 11 -35.53 -31.59 0.68
C LEU A 11 -34.07 -31.76 0.22
N ILE A 12 -33.82 -31.63 -1.07
CA ILE A 12 -32.48 -31.44 -1.61
C ILE A 12 -32.12 -29.97 -1.36
N ALA A 13 -31.31 -29.71 -0.34
CA ALA A 13 -30.68 -28.41 -0.15
C ALA A 13 -29.67 -28.20 -1.29
N ALA A 14 -30.04 -27.41 -2.29
CA ALA A 14 -29.10 -26.90 -3.28
C ALA A 14 -28.14 -25.95 -2.58
N SER A 15 -26.98 -26.45 -2.16
CA SER A 15 -25.84 -25.63 -1.80
C SER A 15 -25.39 -24.90 -3.06
N GLY A 16 -25.93 -23.70 -3.29
CA GLY A 16 -25.42 -22.79 -4.30
C GLY A 16 -23.96 -22.51 -3.97
N ALA A 17 -23.04 -23.05 -4.77
CA ALA A 17 -21.71 -22.50 -4.82
C ALA A 17 -21.87 -21.02 -5.18
N ALA A 18 -21.51 -20.13 -4.27
CA ALA A 18 -21.44 -18.71 -4.55
C ALA A 18 -20.47 -18.54 -5.73
N SER A 19 -21.02 -18.42 -6.94
CA SER A 19 -20.25 -18.02 -8.09
C SER A 19 -19.76 -16.61 -7.79
N ALA A 20 -18.45 -16.46 -7.58
CA ALA A 20 -17.82 -15.15 -7.57
C ALA A 20 -18.31 -14.41 -8.82
N GLN A 21 -19.04 -13.32 -8.62
CA GLN A 21 -19.45 -12.49 -9.75
C GLN A 21 -18.19 -12.07 -10.51
N PRO A 22 -18.19 -12.07 -11.85
CA PRO A 22 -17.06 -11.53 -12.61
C PRO A 22 -16.77 -10.11 -12.12
N SER A 23 -15.50 -9.79 -11.89
CA SER A 23 -15.10 -8.44 -11.48
C SER A 23 -15.61 -7.43 -12.51
N ASP A 24 -16.44 -6.50 -12.07
CA ASP A 24 -16.82 -5.35 -12.89
C ASP A 24 -15.68 -4.34 -12.82
N ILE A 25 -14.75 -4.45 -13.78
CA ILE A 25 -13.56 -3.62 -13.83
C ILE A 25 -13.88 -2.13 -13.76
N ALA A 26 -14.99 -1.68 -14.36
CA ALA A 26 -15.37 -0.27 -14.36
C ALA A 26 -15.84 0.17 -12.97
N ARG A 27 -16.57 -0.70 -12.26
CA ARG A 27 -17.01 -0.46 -10.88
C ARG A 27 -15.84 -0.45 -9.89
N ASP A 28 -14.92 -1.40 -10.02
CA ASP A 28 -13.71 -1.49 -9.21
C ASP A 28 -12.84 -0.24 -9.43
N HIS A 29 -12.63 0.14 -10.71
CA HIS A 29 -11.92 1.35 -11.09
C HIS A 29 -12.54 2.62 -10.48
N ALA A 30 -13.86 2.76 -10.57
CA ALA A 30 -14.57 3.88 -9.93
C ALA A 30 -14.42 3.88 -8.40
N SER A 31 -14.35 2.71 -7.78
CA SER A 31 -14.13 2.57 -6.33
C SER A 31 -12.73 3.00 -5.92
N ILE A 32 -11.72 2.70 -6.75
CA ILE A 32 -10.35 3.18 -6.55
C ILE A 32 -10.30 4.71 -6.68
N LEU A 33 -10.89 5.27 -7.75
CA LEU A 33 -10.93 6.73 -7.94
C LEU A 33 -11.66 7.47 -6.83
N ALA A 34 -12.68 6.85 -6.21
CA ALA A 34 -13.41 7.45 -5.09
C ALA A 34 -12.55 7.69 -3.83
N MET A 35 -11.35 7.11 -3.74
CA MET A 35 -10.37 7.39 -2.69
C MET A 35 -9.62 8.72 -2.88
N GLN A 36 -9.79 9.40 -4.03
CA GLN A 36 -9.26 10.74 -4.24
C GLN A 36 -10.00 11.77 -3.38
N GLY A 37 -9.31 12.81 -2.90
CA GLY A 37 -9.94 13.87 -2.12
C GLY A 37 -9.02 14.52 -1.10
N GLU A 38 -9.62 15.28 -0.20
CA GLU A 38 -8.96 16.02 0.88
C GLU A 38 -9.43 15.47 2.23
N TYR A 39 -8.50 15.08 3.09
CA TYR A 39 -8.80 14.31 4.28
C TYR A 39 -8.06 14.82 5.52
N THR A 40 -8.74 14.77 6.66
CA THR A 40 -8.04 14.52 7.93
C THR A 40 -7.90 13.01 8.09
N VAL A 41 -6.73 12.56 8.55
CA VAL A 41 -6.40 11.15 8.64
C VAL A 41 -5.93 10.81 10.04
N ASP A 42 -6.56 9.82 10.66
CA ASP A 42 -6.10 9.22 11.91
C ASP A 42 -5.45 7.87 11.64
N PHE A 43 -4.35 7.59 12.33
CA PHE A 43 -3.63 6.32 12.28
C PHE A 43 -3.60 5.68 13.65
N ALA A 44 -4.17 4.49 13.78
CA ALA A 44 -4.19 3.71 15.00
C ALA A 44 -3.57 2.32 14.77
N PHE A 45 -2.56 1.96 15.55
CA PHE A 45 -1.96 0.62 15.52
C PHE A 45 -1.97 0.01 16.91
N ASP A 46 -2.53 -1.19 17.02
CA ASP A 46 -2.72 -1.91 18.27
C ASP A 46 -2.29 -3.36 18.10
N GLU A 47 -1.34 -3.81 18.92
CA GLU A 47 -1.08 -5.23 19.06
C GLU A 47 -2.30 -5.91 19.72
N THR A 48 -2.77 -7.00 19.12
CA THR A 48 -4.03 -7.67 19.49
C THR A 48 -3.79 -9.07 20.05
N VAL A 49 -2.94 -9.86 19.40
CA VAL A 49 -2.65 -11.25 19.77
C VAL A 49 -1.16 -11.40 20.00
N LEU A 50 -0.76 -11.84 21.19
CA LEU A 50 0.66 -12.09 21.52
C LEU A 50 0.95 -13.56 21.21
N LEU A 51 1.96 -13.80 20.36
CA LEU A 51 2.24 -15.14 19.81
C LEU A 51 3.54 -15.72 20.37
N LYS A 52 4.54 -14.87 20.64
CA LYS A 52 5.81 -15.29 21.23
C LYS A 52 5.68 -15.47 22.76
N PRO A 53 6.06 -16.62 23.33
CA PRO A 53 6.09 -16.81 24.78
C PRO A 53 6.92 -15.74 25.49
N GLY A 54 6.38 -15.17 26.57
CA GLY A 54 7.04 -14.13 27.36
C GLY A 54 7.13 -12.76 26.68
N TYR A 55 6.51 -12.56 25.51
CA TYR A 55 6.43 -11.26 24.88
C TYR A 55 5.43 -10.35 25.60
N GLU A 56 5.87 -9.13 25.92
CA GLU A 56 5.01 -8.09 26.47
C GLU A 56 4.46 -7.20 25.35
N ARG A 57 3.17 -6.89 25.41
CA ARG A 57 2.48 -6.07 24.42
C ARG A 57 3.12 -4.69 24.33
N ALA A 58 3.46 -4.27 23.11
CA ALA A 58 3.92 -2.92 22.85
C ALA A 58 2.78 -1.91 23.07
N PRO A 59 3.08 -0.68 23.52
CA PRO A 59 2.09 0.38 23.62
C PRO A 59 1.42 0.67 22.27
N ALA A 60 0.12 1.00 22.33
CA ALA A 60 -0.64 1.45 21.18
C ALA A 60 -0.01 2.70 20.55
N MET A 61 0.02 2.76 19.22
CA MET A 61 0.54 3.92 18.49
C MET A 61 -0.61 4.71 17.90
N ARG A 62 -0.58 6.03 18.10
CA ARG A 62 -1.55 6.98 17.54
C ARG A 62 -0.81 8.13 16.87
N SER A 63 -1.28 8.53 15.70
CA SER A 63 -0.82 9.72 14.99
C SER A 63 -1.92 10.21 14.06
N ALA A 64 -1.83 11.46 13.59
CA ALA A 64 -2.77 12.04 12.65
C ALA A 64 -2.05 12.90 11.61
N GLY A 65 -2.72 13.23 10.52
CA GLY A 65 -2.24 14.13 9.49
C GLY A 65 -3.36 14.69 8.63
N ASN A 66 -3.04 15.67 7.80
CA ASN A 66 -3.95 16.15 6.75
C ASN A 66 -3.36 15.76 5.42
N GLU A 67 -4.14 15.06 4.59
CA GLU A 67 -3.65 14.45 3.36
C GLU A 67 -4.57 14.77 2.20
N VAL A 68 -4.00 15.20 1.07
CA VAL A 68 -4.71 15.24 -0.21
C VAL A 68 -4.26 14.06 -1.07
N VAL A 69 -5.24 13.36 -1.62
CA VAL A 69 -5.07 12.23 -2.54
C VAL A 69 -5.41 12.70 -3.94
N ILE A 70 -4.41 12.71 -4.81
CA ILE A 70 -4.50 13.21 -6.18
C ILE A 70 -4.32 12.06 -7.18
N VAL A 71 -5.06 12.14 -8.29
CA VAL A 71 -4.93 11.20 -9.39
C VAL A 71 -3.75 11.60 -10.27
N VAL A 72 -2.83 10.68 -10.47
CA VAL A 72 -1.63 10.84 -11.32
C VAL A 72 -1.82 10.16 -12.67
N GLU A 73 -2.51 9.03 -12.68
CA GLU A 73 -2.86 8.27 -13.88
C GLU A 73 -4.26 7.70 -13.70
N ASP A 74 -5.08 7.81 -14.74
CA ASP A 74 -6.45 7.30 -14.81
C ASP A 74 -6.62 6.61 -16.17
N SER A 75 -6.64 5.29 -16.15
CA SER A 75 -6.92 4.47 -17.32
C SER A 75 -7.73 3.25 -16.90
N PRO A 76 -8.52 2.63 -17.81
CA PRO A 76 -9.46 1.57 -17.45
C PRO A 76 -8.85 0.38 -16.68
N ARG A 77 -7.55 0.11 -16.84
CA ARG A 77 -6.84 -1.00 -16.19
C ARG A 77 -5.75 -0.55 -15.21
N ARG A 78 -5.56 0.76 -15.02
CA ARG A 78 -4.50 1.29 -14.18
C ARG A 78 -4.85 2.66 -13.62
N VAL A 79 -4.76 2.78 -12.29
CA VAL A 79 -4.96 4.04 -11.56
C VAL A 79 -3.75 4.27 -10.67
N VAL A 80 -3.19 5.48 -10.68
CA VAL A 80 -2.12 5.87 -9.78
C VAL A 80 -2.60 7.02 -8.91
N LEU A 81 -2.56 6.84 -7.60
CA LEU A 81 -2.93 7.87 -6.62
C LEU A 81 -1.68 8.27 -5.83
N GLN A 82 -1.39 9.56 -5.81
CA GLN A 82 -0.34 10.15 -4.98
C GLN A 82 -0.98 10.81 -3.77
N HIS A 83 -0.42 10.56 -2.60
CA HIS A 83 -0.83 11.21 -1.37
C HIS A 83 0.19 12.26 -0.93
N LEU A 84 -0.29 13.41 -0.51
CA LEU A 84 0.53 14.55 -0.08
C LEU A 84 0.05 15.03 1.29
N LEU A 85 0.94 14.99 2.27
CA LEU A 85 0.66 15.53 3.60
C LEU A 85 0.85 17.04 3.61
N VAL A 86 -0.02 17.74 4.33
CA VAL A 86 0.05 19.18 4.59
C VAL A 86 0.08 19.42 6.09
N ASP A 87 1.14 20.08 6.57
CA ASP A 87 1.11 20.70 7.89
C ASP A 87 0.36 22.04 7.80
N ALA A 88 -0.87 22.08 8.30
CA ALA A 88 -1.75 23.25 8.16
C ALA A 88 -1.20 24.53 8.82
N LYS A 89 -0.28 24.41 9.78
CA LYS A 89 0.30 25.56 10.50
C LYS A 89 1.43 26.21 9.72
N SER A 90 2.34 25.43 9.16
CA SER A 90 3.50 25.91 8.41
C SER A 90 3.29 25.97 6.89
N GLY A 91 2.26 25.29 6.37
CA GLY A 91 2.07 25.05 4.95
C GLY A 91 3.07 24.06 4.35
N HIS A 92 3.90 23.41 5.17
CA HIS A 92 4.88 22.43 4.70
C HIS A 92 4.19 21.22 4.06
N VAL A 93 4.66 20.85 2.87
CA VAL A 93 4.14 19.72 2.10
C VAL A 93 5.16 18.58 2.12
N THR A 94 4.69 17.38 2.42
CA THR A 94 5.48 16.15 2.25
C THR A 94 4.80 15.27 1.21
N LYS A 95 5.51 14.92 0.12
CA LYS A 95 5.10 13.81 -0.74
C LYS A 95 5.17 12.52 0.06
N HIS A 96 4.02 11.99 0.47
CA HIS A 96 3.96 10.99 1.53
C HIS A 96 4.09 9.56 1.00
N TRP A 97 3.09 9.05 0.29
CA TRP A 97 3.13 7.73 -0.31
C TRP A 97 2.34 7.69 -1.59
N ARG A 98 2.60 6.68 -2.42
CA ARG A 98 1.93 6.46 -3.69
C ARG A 98 1.36 5.05 -3.71
N GLN A 99 0.20 4.92 -4.33
CA GLN A 99 -0.42 3.64 -4.63
C GLN A 99 -0.68 3.53 -6.13
N ASP A 100 -0.12 2.49 -6.74
CA ASP A 100 -0.39 2.08 -8.10
C ASP A 100 -1.35 0.90 -8.07
N TRP A 101 -2.44 0.99 -8.81
CA TRP A 101 -3.45 -0.05 -8.97
C TRP A 101 -3.42 -0.58 -10.39
N VAL A 102 -3.28 -1.89 -10.58
CA VAL A 102 -3.25 -2.51 -11.91
C VAL A 102 -4.17 -3.73 -11.95
N TYR A 103 -5.10 -3.74 -12.90
CA TYR A 103 -6.02 -4.85 -13.12
C TYR A 103 -5.35 -6.02 -13.84
N GLU A 104 -5.41 -7.19 -13.22
CA GLU A 104 -4.74 -8.43 -13.64
C GLU A 104 -3.25 -8.24 -13.94
N ALA A 105 -2.52 -7.59 -13.03
CA ALA A 105 -1.09 -7.34 -13.17
C ALA A 105 -0.31 -8.65 -13.44
N PRO A 106 0.56 -8.72 -14.47
CA PRO A 106 1.28 -9.95 -14.77
C PRO A 106 2.32 -10.30 -13.70
N ASN A 107 2.84 -9.29 -13.00
CA ASN A 107 3.86 -9.41 -11.98
C ASN A 107 3.67 -8.35 -10.90
N ARG A 108 4.35 -8.54 -9.77
CA ARG A 108 4.47 -7.58 -8.67
C ARG A 108 5.81 -7.73 -7.98
N PHE A 109 6.26 -6.71 -7.27
CA PHE A 109 7.42 -6.82 -6.38
C PHE A 109 6.99 -7.28 -4.98
N GLU A 110 7.81 -8.13 -4.36
CA GLU A 110 7.56 -8.67 -3.03
C GLU A 110 8.79 -8.50 -2.14
N PHE A 111 8.59 -7.98 -0.93
CA PHE A 111 9.68 -7.84 0.05
C PHE A 111 10.17 -9.22 0.51
N SER A 112 11.47 -9.43 0.44
CA SER A 112 12.14 -10.68 0.82
C SER A 112 12.83 -10.53 2.19
N ALA A 113 13.94 -9.82 2.25
CA ALA A 113 14.66 -9.44 3.46
C ALA A 113 15.61 -8.29 3.14
N ASP A 114 16.24 -7.68 4.15
CA ASP A 114 17.42 -6.82 3.98
C ASP A 114 17.33 -5.80 2.84
N GLN A 115 16.22 -5.04 2.81
CA GLN A 115 15.92 -4.07 1.74
C GLN A 115 15.99 -4.63 0.31
N THR A 116 15.54 -5.87 0.16
CA THR A 116 15.45 -6.56 -1.14
C THR A 116 13.99 -6.86 -1.48
N TRP A 117 13.59 -6.49 -2.69
CA TRP A 117 12.31 -6.82 -3.29
C TRP A 117 12.54 -7.61 -4.57
N GLN A 118 11.86 -8.74 -4.70
CA GLN A 118 11.94 -9.57 -5.89
C GLN A 118 10.68 -9.42 -6.72
N VAL A 119 10.83 -9.25 -8.03
CA VAL A 119 9.69 -9.22 -8.94
C VAL A 119 9.27 -10.64 -9.28
N ARG A 120 8.01 -10.98 -9.02
CA ARG A 120 7.44 -12.31 -9.20
C ARG A 120 6.20 -12.26 -10.08
N THR A 121 6.01 -13.29 -10.88
CA THR A 121 4.78 -13.51 -11.65
C THR A 121 3.63 -13.81 -10.68
N ILE A 122 2.47 -13.19 -10.94
CA ILE A 122 1.25 -13.48 -10.16
C ILE A 122 0.60 -14.74 -10.73
N ALA A 123 0.26 -15.70 -9.88
CA ALA A 123 -0.40 -16.92 -10.31
C ALA A 123 -1.75 -16.58 -10.99
N ALA A 124 -2.02 -17.19 -12.14
CA ALA A 124 -3.21 -16.88 -12.94
C ALA A 124 -4.53 -16.99 -12.15
N ALA A 125 -4.61 -17.95 -11.23
CA ALA A 125 -5.78 -18.14 -10.36
C ALA A 125 -5.99 -16.96 -9.39
N THR A 126 -4.91 -16.40 -8.83
CA THR A 126 -4.96 -15.20 -7.97
C THR A 126 -5.22 -13.93 -8.78
N ASN A 127 -4.71 -13.88 -10.00
CA ASN A 127 -4.71 -12.65 -10.80
C ASN A 127 -6.03 -12.41 -11.54
N LYS A 128 -6.76 -13.47 -11.90
CA LYS A 128 -8.00 -13.39 -12.70
C LYS A 128 -9.04 -12.52 -12.00
N GLY A 129 -9.43 -11.42 -12.64
CA GLY A 129 -10.42 -10.47 -12.09
C GLY A 129 -9.93 -9.69 -10.88
N ALA A 130 -8.63 -9.68 -10.59
CA ALA A 130 -8.07 -9.03 -9.40
C ALA A 130 -7.40 -7.70 -9.73
N TRP A 131 -7.36 -6.80 -8.76
CA TRP A 131 -6.54 -5.60 -8.77
C TRP A 131 -5.34 -5.78 -7.86
N THR A 132 -4.16 -5.46 -8.38
CA THR A 132 -2.93 -5.42 -7.58
C THR A 132 -2.65 -3.97 -7.17
N GLN A 133 -2.58 -3.73 -5.86
CA GLN A 133 -2.10 -2.48 -5.28
C GLN A 133 -0.61 -2.60 -4.96
N CYS A 134 0.21 -1.73 -5.53
CA CYS A 134 1.62 -1.56 -5.18
C CYS A 134 1.83 -0.20 -4.51
N VAL A 135 2.44 -0.22 -3.32
CA VAL A 135 2.67 0.94 -2.48
C VAL A 135 4.15 1.31 -2.48
N TYR A 136 4.40 2.61 -2.58
CA TYR A 136 5.73 3.21 -2.60
C TYR A 136 5.85 4.30 -1.52
N GLU A 137 7.05 4.44 -0.98
CA GLU A 137 7.36 5.42 0.07
C GLU A 137 7.58 6.84 -0.50
N VAL A 138 7.97 7.78 0.35
CA VAL A 138 8.14 9.22 0.02
C VAL A 138 9.03 9.43 -1.22
N SER A 139 10.10 8.64 -1.35
CA SER A 139 11.08 8.66 -2.46
C SER A 139 10.69 7.80 -3.66
N ASP A 140 9.46 7.26 -3.69
CA ASP A 140 8.99 6.23 -4.60
C ASP A 140 9.72 4.87 -4.50
N ALA A 141 10.52 4.65 -3.45
CA ALA A 141 11.07 3.32 -3.15
C ALA A 141 9.94 2.30 -2.89
N PRO A 142 10.10 1.03 -3.31
CA PRO A 142 9.06 0.02 -3.13
C PRO A 142 8.80 -0.24 -1.64
N ARG A 143 7.53 -0.35 -1.26
CA ARG A 143 7.15 -0.76 0.10
C ARG A 143 6.58 -2.18 0.10
N TYR A 144 5.46 -2.38 -0.60
CA TYR A 144 4.80 -3.67 -0.77
C TYR A 144 3.86 -3.69 -1.97
N CYS A 145 3.49 -4.88 -2.42
CA CYS A 145 2.35 -5.09 -3.31
C CYS A 145 1.43 -6.17 -2.75
N GLY A 146 0.12 -6.01 -2.91
CA GLY A 146 -0.89 -7.03 -2.61
C GLY A 146 -1.91 -7.13 -3.75
N THR A 147 -2.38 -8.33 -4.03
CA THR A 147 -3.36 -8.63 -5.09
C THR A 147 -4.65 -9.07 -4.45
N GLY A 148 -5.75 -8.43 -4.82
CA GLY A 148 -7.03 -8.62 -4.17
C GLY A 148 -8.20 -8.33 -5.07
N THR A 149 -9.39 -8.59 -4.56
CA THR A 149 -10.66 -8.38 -5.27
C THR A 149 -11.53 -7.41 -4.50
N TRP A 150 -12.32 -6.64 -5.24
CA TRP A 150 -13.40 -5.85 -4.65
C TRP A 150 -14.62 -6.73 -4.39
N THR A 151 -15.26 -6.52 -3.25
CA THR A 151 -16.63 -6.98 -2.96
C THR A 151 -17.51 -5.77 -2.70
N TYR A 152 -18.82 -5.98 -2.86
CA TYR A 152 -19.82 -4.92 -2.71
C TYR A 152 -20.99 -5.40 -1.85
N ASP A 153 -20.71 -6.33 -0.95
CA ASP A 153 -21.70 -6.89 -0.04
C ASP A 153 -22.35 -5.76 0.76
N ASN A 154 -23.68 -5.78 0.86
CA ASN A 154 -24.47 -4.77 1.54
C ASN A 154 -24.20 -3.32 1.05
N ASN A 155 -23.82 -3.15 -0.22
CA ASN A 155 -23.45 -1.87 -0.82
C ASN A 155 -22.24 -1.19 -0.16
N VAL A 156 -21.30 -1.98 0.37
CA VAL A 156 -20.05 -1.48 0.98
C VAL A 156 -18.86 -1.90 0.11
N PRO A 157 -18.37 -1.03 -0.81
CA PRO A 157 -17.20 -1.30 -1.63
C PRO A 157 -15.97 -1.60 -0.77
N THR A 158 -15.47 -2.82 -0.86
CA THR A 158 -14.37 -3.30 -0.02
C THR A 158 -13.38 -4.09 -0.87
N TRP A 159 -12.14 -3.63 -0.96
CA TRP A 159 -11.04 -4.42 -1.53
C TRP A 159 -10.28 -5.11 -0.42
N THR A 160 -9.96 -6.40 -0.57
CA THR A 160 -9.08 -7.12 0.38
C THR A 160 -7.97 -7.84 -0.38
N SER A 161 -6.72 -7.62 0.04
CA SER A 161 -5.54 -8.25 -0.55
C SER A 161 -5.32 -9.68 -0.08
N ASP A 162 -4.52 -10.43 -0.83
CA ASP A 162 -3.77 -11.56 -0.29
C ASP A 162 -2.71 -11.11 0.74
N ILE A 163 -2.04 -12.08 1.35
CA ILE A 163 -0.92 -11.79 2.26
C ILE A 163 0.26 -11.26 1.45
N SER A 164 0.78 -10.11 1.86
CA SER A 164 1.97 -9.49 1.31
C SER A 164 3.01 -9.22 2.39
N TRP A 165 4.27 -9.10 1.99
CA TRP A 165 5.37 -8.82 2.89
C TRP A 165 5.88 -7.40 2.73
N ARG A 166 6.28 -6.78 3.84
CA ARG A 166 6.87 -5.44 3.84
C ARG A 166 7.92 -5.28 4.95
N PRO A 167 8.88 -4.36 4.77
CA PRO A 167 9.86 -4.05 5.81
C PRO A 167 9.21 -3.39 7.03
N LEU A 168 10.01 -3.17 8.06
CA LEU A 168 9.58 -2.42 9.23
C LEU A 168 9.08 -1.02 8.84
N PRO A 169 7.99 -0.55 9.46
CA PRO A 169 7.54 0.80 9.25
C PRO A 169 8.55 1.79 9.85
N ARG A 170 8.65 2.98 9.25
CA ARG A 170 9.52 4.08 9.70
C ARG A 170 9.33 4.42 11.20
N ARG A 171 8.12 4.24 11.75
CA ARG A 171 7.86 4.50 13.17
C ARG A 171 8.56 3.53 14.14
N GLU A 172 9.02 2.37 13.66
CA GLU A 172 9.52 1.26 14.50
C GLU A 172 11.00 0.91 14.29
N TYR A 173 11.62 1.18 13.14
CA TYR A 173 13.01 0.73 12.86
C TYR A 173 14.08 1.26 13.84
N THR A 174 13.83 2.36 14.55
CA THR A 174 14.71 2.88 15.62
C THR A 174 14.29 2.47 17.03
N LYS A 175 13.10 1.92 17.19
CA LYS A 175 12.47 1.63 18.49
C LYS A 175 12.35 0.13 18.77
N ARG A 176 12.36 -0.68 17.72
CA ARG A 176 12.11 -2.13 17.76
C ARG A 176 13.24 -2.86 17.05
N SER A 177 13.64 -4.01 17.59
CA SER A 177 14.67 -4.89 17.03
C SER A 177 14.28 -6.38 17.13
N ASP A 178 13.09 -6.67 17.62
CA ASP A 178 12.55 -7.99 17.89
C ASP A 178 11.90 -8.67 16.68
N TYR A 179 11.67 -7.92 15.60
CA TYR A 179 11.14 -8.44 14.33
C TYR A 179 11.73 -7.67 13.16
N ASN A 180 11.70 -8.24 11.95
CA ASN A 180 12.31 -7.65 10.74
C ASN A 180 11.39 -7.68 9.50
N ALA A 181 10.19 -8.26 9.60
CA ALA A 181 9.21 -8.29 8.53
C ALA A 181 7.76 -8.24 9.06
N LEU A 182 6.87 -7.70 8.24
CA LEU A 182 5.42 -7.77 8.45
C LEU A 182 4.78 -8.61 7.35
N ALA A 183 3.99 -9.62 7.73
CA ALA A 183 3.00 -10.27 6.87
C ALA A 183 1.67 -9.56 7.02
N VAL A 184 1.08 -9.08 5.92
CA VAL A 184 -0.05 -8.15 5.96
C VAL A 184 -1.12 -8.50 4.95
N VAL A 185 -2.35 -8.54 5.42
CA VAL A 185 -3.55 -8.39 4.57
C VAL A 185 -4.03 -6.94 4.71
N ASN A 186 -4.19 -6.26 3.58
CA ASN A 186 -4.71 -4.90 3.50
C ASN A 186 -6.17 -4.96 3.06
N ARG A 187 -7.01 -4.14 3.68
CA ARG A 187 -8.38 -3.91 3.24
C ARG A 187 -8.66 -2.43 3.10
N HIS A 188 -9.21 -2.03 1.96
CA HIS A 188 -9.69 -0.67 1.71
C HIS A 188 -11.20 -0.68 1.62
N THR A 189 -11.86 0.14 2.43
CA THR A 189 -13.32 0.17 2.51
C THR A 189 -13.78 1.61 2.26
N LEU A 190 -14.62 1.83 1.24
CA LEU A 190 -15.23 3.15 1.05
C LEU A 190 -16.32 3.39 2.11
N THR A 191 -16.36 4.60 2.64
CA THR A 191 -17.37 5.04 3.60
C THR A 191 -18.17 6.21 3.02
N PRO A 192 -19.34 6.57 3.59
CA PRO A 192 -20.08 7.74 3.14
C PRO A 192 -19.27 9.04 3.19
N ASN A 193 -18.30 9.14 4.11
CA ASN A 193 -17.52 10.36 4.34
C ASN A 193 -16.03 10.21 3.99
N GLY A 194 -15.64 9.19 3.24
CA GLY A 194 -14.23 8.95 2.90
C GLY A 194 -13.93 7.47 2.69
N TRP A 195 -12.89 6.96 3.31
CA TRP A 195 -12.48 5.55 3.20
C TRP A 195 -11.56 5.15 4.35
N THR A 196 -11.44 3.84 4.59
CA THR A 196 -10.54 3.29 5.62
C THR A 196 -9.50 2.40 4.98
N HIS A 197 -8.33 2.33 5.63
CA HIS A 197 -7.30 1.33 5.36
C HIS A 197 -7.08 0.47 6.60
N GLU A 198 -7.62 -0.73 6.56
CA GLU A 198 -7.48 -1.76 7.58
C GLU A 198 -6.27 -2.65 7.26
N GLN A 199 -5.44 -2.92 8.26
CA GLN A 199 -4.19 -3.65 8.12
C GLN A 199 -4.15 -4.76 9.16
N PHE A 200 -4.25 -6.00 8.70
CA PHE A 200 -4.10 -7.19 9.54
C PHE A 200 -2.65 -7.63 9.49
N ASN A 201 -1.86 -7.12 10.44
CA ASN A 201 -0.43 -7.31 10.49
C ASN A 201 -0.07 -8.52 11.38
N THR A 202 0.91 -9.30 10.94
CA THR A 202 1.67 -10.21 11.80
C THR A 202 3.12 -9.76 11.81
N LYS A 203 3.67 -9.46 13.00
CA LYS A 203 5.07 -9.12 13.22
C LYS A 203 5.88 -10.40 13.25
N VAL A 204 6.87 -10.50 12.36
CA VAL A 204 7.66 -11.72 12.17
C VAL A 204 9.15 -11.42 12.27
N GLN A 205 9.83 -12.18 13.13
CA GLN A 205 11.28 -12.26 13.16
C GLN A 205 11.72 -13.36 12.18
N ARG A 206 12.39 -12.98 11.10
CA ARG A 206 13.01 -13.90 10.15
C ARG A 206 14.49 -14.05 10.47
N ASN A 207 14.96 -15.27 10.63
CA ASN A 207 16.34 -15.57 10.97
C ASN A 207 17.15 -15.95 9.72
N ALA A 208 18.48 -15.87 9.83
CA ALA A 208 19.40 -16.21 8.75
C ALA A 208 19.32 -17.70 8.33
N ASP A 209 18.89 -18.58 9.24
CA ASP A 209 18.65 -20.01 8.98
C ASP A 209 17.30 -20.29 8.31
N SER A 210 16.60 -19.25 7.84
CA SER A 210 15.24 -19.28 7.27
C SER A 210 14.11 -19.62 8.26
N SER A 211 14.41 -19.84 9.54
CA SER A 211 13.37 -19.98 10.56
C SER A 211 12.65 -18.64 10.79
N GLN A 212 11.39 -18.72 11.21
CA GLN A 212 10.56 -17.56 11.48
C GLN A 212 9.86 -17.69 12.83
N VAL A 213 9.76 -16.58 13.56
CA VAL A 213 9.03 -16.49 14.81
C VAL A 213 8.00 -15.37 14.70
N GLU A 214 6.73 -15.72 14.81
CA GLU A 214 5.65 -14.72 14.91
C GLU A 214 5.67 -14.13 16.33
N ILE A 215 5.74 -12.80 16.41
CA ILE A 215 5.85 -12.06 17.67
C ILE A 215 4.47 -11.71 18.20
N ALA A 216 3.70 -10.98 17.38
CA ALA A 216 2.36 -10.54 17.69
C ALA A 216 1.58 -10.23 16.41
N ARG A 217 0.24 -10.29 16.50
CA ARG A 217 -0.64 -9.65 15.52
C ARG A 217 -0.92 -8.23 15.93
N GLU A 218 -1.03 -7.35 14.96
CA GLU A 218 -1.40 -5.95 15.11
C GLU A 218 -2.53 -5.62 14.14
N PHE A 219 -3.51 -4.88 14.63
CA PHE A 219 -4.50 -4.25 13.77
C PHE A 219 -4.09 -2.79 13.55
N GLY A 220 -3.83 -2.43 12.30
CA GLY A 220 -3.66 -1.04 11.88
C GLY A 220 -4.96 -0.52 11.27
N PHE A 221 -5.39 0.66 11.66
CA PHE A 221 -6.58 1.31 11.15
C PHE A 221 -6.24 2.75 10.80
N ASN A 222 -6.32 3.07 9.51
CA ASN A 222 -6.22 4.43 9.03
C ASN A 222 -7.62 4.89 8.60
N ASP A 223 -8.07 6.02 9.13
CA ASP A 223 -9.40 6.57 8.83
C ASP A 223 -9.26 7.88 8.06
N TYR A 224 -9.62 7.87 6.76
CA TYR A 224 -9.58 9.04 5.90
C TYR A 224 -10.95 9.69 5.88
N ILE A 225 -11.09 10.80 6.60
CA ILE A 225 -12.35 11.54 6.74
C ILE A 225 -12.28 12.81 5.90
N LYS A 226 -13.22 12.98 4.97
CA LYS A 226 -13.27 14.17 4.11
C LYS A 226 -13.37 15.43 4.96
N THR A 227 -12.62 16.45 4.58
CA THR A 227 -12.61 17.75 5.27
C THR A 227 -12.63 18.90 4.28
N THR A 228 -13.17 20.03 4.72
CA THR A 228 -13.05 21.34 4.06
C THR A 228 -12.38 22.37 4.97
N GLU A 229 -11.88 21.94 6.13
CA GLU A 229 -11.33 22.82 7.18
C GLU A 229 -9.84 23.13 6.97
N VAL A 230 -9.17 22.36 6.10
CA VAL A 230 -7.73 22.49 5.82
C VAL A 230 -7.54 23.04 4.41
N ASP A 231 -6.66 24.04 4.28
CA ASP A 231 -6.24 24.52 2.97
C ASP A 231 -5.17 23.60 2.36
N PHE A 232 -5.56 22.86 1.32
CA PHE A 232 -4.67 21.99 0.54
C PHE A 232 -4.04 22.67 -0.68
N SER A 233 -4.21 23.99 -0.84
CA SER A 233 -3.54 24.75 -1.91
C SER A 233 -2.02 24.55 -1.94
N PRO A 234 -1.27 24.47 -0.82
CA PRO A 234 0.17 24.25 -0.87
C PRO A 234 0.55 22.91 -1.49
N ALA A 235 -0.21 21.84 -1.20
CA ALA A 235 0.04 20.53 -1.77
C ALA A 235 -0.24 20.48 -3.27
N ARG A 236 -1.32 21.14 -3.73
CA ARG A 236 -1.61 21.27 -5.16
C ARG A 236 -0.51 22.03 -5.90
N ASP A 237 -0.04 23.13 -5.34
CA ASP A 237 1.01 23.95 -5.93
C ASP A 237 2.35 23.20 -5.98
N TYR A 238 2.71 22.53 -4.88
CA TYR A 238 3.88 21.64 -4.82
C TYR A 238 3.80 20.57 -5.91
N TRP A 239 2.67 19.86 -6.04
CA TRP A 239 2.52 18.82 -7.03
C TRP A 239 2.59 19.35 -8.44
N LYS A 240 1.88 20.45 -8.74
CA LYS A 240 1.92 21.10 -10.05
C LYS A 240 3.35 21.46 -10.46
N ALA A 241 4.17 21.93 -9.53
CA ALA A 241 5.56 22.27 -9.79
C ALA A 241 6.46 21.02 -9.98
N THR A 242 6.23 19.96 -9.22
CA THR A 242 7.20 18.83 -9.10
C THR A 242 6.74 17.52 -9.75
N ALA A 243 5.51 17.40 -10.23
CA ALA A 243 4.96 16.16 -10.80
C ALA A 243 5.82 15.59 -11.94
N GLY A 244 6.33 16.47 -12.81
CA GLY A 244 7.23 16.07 -13.92
C GLY A 244 8.58 15.55 -13.43
N TYR A 245 9.11 16.08 -12.33
CA TYR A 245 10.32 15.57 -11.70
C TYR A 245 10.06 14.18 -11.08
N TRP A 246 8.97 14.03 -10.32
CA TRP A 246 8.61 12.74 -9.73
C TRP A 246 8.29 11.68 -10.79
N ALA A 247 7.74 12.06 -11.94
CA ALA A 247 7.56 11.14 -13.08
C ALA A 247 8.90 10.56 -13.56
N LYS A 248 9.96 11.37 -13.61
CA LYS A 248 11.30 10.89 -13.96
C LYS A 248 11.85 9.93 -12.91
N VAL A 249 11.64 10.22 -11.61
CA VAL A 249 12.04 9.31 -10.52
C VAL A 249 11.31 7.97 -10.63
N ARG A 250 10.00 7.97 -10.85
CA ARG A 250 9.20 6.75 -11.07
C ARG A 250 9.72 5.92 -12.24
N GLN A 251 10.06 6.56 -13.35
CA GLN A 251 10.62 5.86 -14.51
C GLN A 251 11.91 5.08 -14.19
N ARG A 252 12.78 5.58 -13.29
CA ARG A 252 13.97 4.84 -12.85
C ARG A 252 13.57 3.63 -12.01
N TRP A 253 12.61 3.80 -11.09
CA TRP A 253 12.07 2.69 -10.30
C TRP A 253 11.44 1.59 -11.17
N ASP A 254 10.70 1.96 -12.21
CA ASP A 254 10.08 1.00 -13.15
C ASP A 254 11.12 0.09 -13.81
N GLY A 255 12.34 0.59 -14.03
CA GLY A 255 13.47 -0.19 -14.55
C GLY A 255 13.95 -1.34 -13.65
N PHE A 256 13.55 -1.35 -12.37
CA PHE A 256 13.85 -2.43 -11.43
C PHE A 256 12.60 -3.20 -10.98
N LEU A 257 11.44 -2.58 -10.98
CA LEU A 257 10.24 -3.10 -10.30
C LEU A 257 9.21 -3.75 -11.22
N THR A 258 9.38 -3.63 -12.55
CA THR A 258 8.45 -4.22 -13.52
C THR A 258 8.89 -5.59 -14.05
N GLN A 259 10.15 -5.97 -13.82
CA GLN A 259 10.73 -7.23 -14.32
C GLN A 259 11.72 -7.83 -13.33
N ALA A 260 11.90 -9.15 -13.41
CA ALA A 260 12.90 -9.88 -12.62
C ALA A 260 14.33 -9.35 -12.90
N PRO A 261 15.24 -9.37 -11.92
CA PRO A 261 15.11 -10.02 -10.60
C PRO A 261 14.43 -9.17 -9.52
N GLY A 262 14.21 -7.88 -9.76
CA GLY A 262 13.80 -6.90 -8.74
C GLY A 262 14.95 -6.01 -8.29
N VAL A 263 14.85 -5.48 -7.07
CA VAL A 263 15.75 -4.46 -6.53
C VAL A 263 16.30 -4.82 -5.15
N HIS A 264 17.55 -4.43 -4.91
CA HIS A 264 18.16 -4.36 -3.58
C HIS A 264 18.60 -2.91 -3.34
N LEU A 265 18.25 -2.37 -2.16
CA LEU A 265 18.65 -1.03 -1.75
C LEU A 265 19.84 -1.09 -0.81
N LYS A 266 20.89 -0.36 -1.15
CA LYS A 266 22.11 -0.22 -0.35
C LYS A 266 21.94 0.78 0.81
N THR A 267 20.76 1.39 0.95
CA THR A 267 20.45 2.34 2.01
C THR A 267 20.40 1.67 3.38
N LYS A 268 20.31 2.46 4.45
CA LYS A 268 19.80 1.96 5.74
C LYS A 268 18.27 1.89 5.70
N LEU A 269 17.65 1.21 6.67
CA LEU A 269 16.19 1.06 6.77
C LEU A 269 15.43 2.39 6.77
N ASP A 270 16.06 3.50 7.16
CA ASP A 270 15.44 4.83 7.14
C ASP A 270 15.27 5.43 5.74
N GLY A 271 15.98 4.90 4.72
CA GLY A 271 15.97 5.39 3.34
C GLY A 271 16.52 6.80 3.13
N MET A 272 17.03 7.47 4.17
CA MET A 272 17.31 8.91 4.15
C MET A 272 18.37 9.30 3.12
N ALA A 273 19.29 8.39 2.83
CA ALA A 273 20.33 8.57 1.82
C ALA A 273 19.77 8.79 0.40
N MET A 274 18.58 8.27 0.09
CA MET A 274 17.86 8.59 -1.15
C MET A 274 16.82 9.69 -0.96
N ILE A 275 16.14 9.73 0.19
CA ILE A 275 15.08 10.71 0.45
C ILE A 275 15.64 12.14 0.37
N ILE A 276 16.73 12.42 1.08
CA ILE A 276 17.31 13.78 1.14
C ILE A 276 17.64 14.32 -0.26
N PRO A 277 18.50 13.67 -1.08
CA PRO A 277 18.87 14.23 -2.38
C PRO A 277 17.68 14.32 -3.33
N LEU A 278 16.74 13.37 -3.32
CA LEU A 278 15.59 13.43 -4.22
C LEU A 278 14.61 14.56 -3.85
N PHE A 279 14.43 14.83 -2.56
CA PHE A 279 13.62 15.98 -2.11
C PHE A 279 14.33 17.30 -2.34
N THR A 280 15.65 17.39 -2.09
CA THR A 280 16.43 18.60 -2.43
C THR A 280 16.31 18.94 -3.92
N GLN A 281 16.37 17.93 -4.79
CA GLN A 281 16.15 18.12 -6.23
C GLN A 281 14.71 18.56 -6.56
N ALA A 282 13.70 18.01 -5.89
CA ALA A 282 12.31 18.46 -6.03
C ALA A 282 12.14 19.93 -5.59
N ASP A 283 12.76 20.33 -4.49
CA ASP A 283 12.73 21.70 -3.96
C ASP A 283 13.44 22.67 -4.91
N ASP A 284 14.55 22.24 -5.53
CA ASP A 284 15.23 23.00 -6.57
C ASP A 284 14.31 23.26 -7.77
N ILE A 285 13.58 22.24 -8.25
CA ILE A 285 12.57 22.39 -9.31
C ILE A 285 11.45 23.34 -8.88
N GLN A 286 10.93 23.19 -7.66
CA GLN A 286 9.89 24.08 -7.12
C GLN A 286 10.37 25.54 -7.07
N SER A 287 11.65 25.76 -6.77
CA SER A 287 12.29 27.07 -6.72
C SER A 287 12.68 27.62 -8.11
N GLY A 288 12.28 26.96 -9.20
CA GLY A 288 12.55 27.39 -10.57
C GLY A 288 13.96 27.06 -11.08
N LYS A 289 14.75 26.28 -10.34
CA LYS A 289 16.03 25.77 -10.82
C LYS A 289 15.82 24.56 -11.74
N LYS A 290 16.88 24.14 -12.42
CA LYS A 290 16.87 22.96 -13.29
C LYS A 290 17.61 21.81 -12.61
N VAL A 291 16.99 20.63 -12.63
CA VAL A 291 17.63 19.36 -12.28
C VAL A 291 17.79 18.54 -13.55
N LYS A 292 19.03 18.13 -13.85
CA LYS A 292 19.33 17.24 -14.97
C LYS A 292 19.02 15.80 -14.60
N ASP A 293 18.62 15.02 -15.58
CA ASP A 293 18.38 13.58 -15.43
C ASP A 293 19.58 12.84 -14.81
N SER A 294 20.82 13.22 -15.19
CA SER A 294 22.05 12.65 -14.63
C SER A 294 22.19 12.84 -13.11
N GLN A 295 21.54 13.84 -12.51
CA GLN A 295 21.54 14.05 -11.05
C GLN A 295 20.60 13.06 -10.35
N ILE A 296 19.48 12.70 -10.99
CA ILE A 296 18.60 11.63 -10.51
C ILE A 296 19.34 10.30 -10.66
N ASP A 297 19.94 10.06 -11.83
CA ASP A 297 20.65 8.81 -12.14
C ASP A 297 21.83 8.56 -11.19
N ALA A 298 22.52 9.62 -10.74
CA ALA A 298 23.59 9.52 -9.74
C ALA A 298 23.08 8.95 -8.40
N VAL A 299 21.91 9.40 -7.92
CA VAL A 299 21.30 8.87 -6.68
C VAL A 299 20.96 7.38 -6.84
N PHE A 300 20.38 7.00 -7.98
CA PHE A 300 20.05 5.60 -8.25
C PHE A 300 21.30 4.72 -8.36
N ALA A 301 22.34 5.17 -9.07
CA ALA A 301 23.59 4.43 -9.18
C ALA A 301 24.26 4.21 -7.80
N GLU A 302 24.18 5.21 -6.92
CA GLU A 302 24.76 5.12 -5.59
C GLU A 302 24.02 4.16 -4.66
N PHE A 303 22.70 4.07 -4.74
CA PHE A 303 21.89 3.38 -3.73
C PHE A 303 21.05 2.20 -4.20
N VAL A 304 20.89 2.02 -5.51
CA VAL A 304 19.99 1.02 -6.10
C VAL A 304 20.78 0.04 -6.93
N GLU A 305 20.56 -1.25 -6.72
CA GLU A 305 21.08 -2.30 -7.58
C GLU A 305 20.01 -3.38 -7.83
N LYS A 306 20.25 -4.22 -8.83
CA LYS A 306 19.35 -5.36 -9.09
C LYS A 306 19.41 -6.34 -7.93
N ALA A 307 18.26 -6.88 -7.55
CA ALA A 307 18.20 -7.99 -6.59
C ALA A 307 19.04 -9.17 -7.10
N ARG A 308 19.65 -9.90 -6.17
CA ARG A 308 20.41 -11.12 -6.44
C ARG A 308 19.58 -12.37 -6.14
#